data_AF-A0A1G7YVT3-F1
#
_entry.id   AF-A0A1G7YVT3-F1
#
_cell.length_a   1.000
_cell.length_b   1.000
_cell.length_c   1.000
_cell.angle_alpha   90.00
_cell.angle_beta   90.00
_cell.angle_gamma   90.00
#
_symmetry.space_group_name_H-M   'P 1'
#
loop_
_entity.id
_entity.type
_entity.pdbx_description
1 polymer ?
#
loop_
_entity_poly.entity_id
_entity_poly.type
_entity_poly.pdbx_seq_one_letter_code
_entity_poly.pdbx_strand_id
1 'polypeptide(L)'
;MSIYSNMAFDNDTKKIEKSLKKYEEKKNAALVLLAEIDMLEKMEDVKDAELWRRQSMKEKLVSVERQRKELKDMITSYIQKHGDQDLQRYTDLLDELEKDKFHH
;
A
#
# COMPACT_ATOMS: atom_id res chain seq x y z
N MET A 1 27.26 -19.35 9.99
CA MET A 1 25.87 -19.05 9.58
C MET A 1 25.57 -19.78 8.29
N SER A 2 24.43 -20.47 8.23
CA SER A 2 24.11 -21.48 7.21
C SER A 2 23.66 -20.86 5.89
N ILE A 3 24.04 -21.45 4.74
CA ILE A 3 23.62 -21.08 3.38
C ILE A 3 22.09 -20.96 3.25
N TYR A 4 21.35 -21.80 3.98
CA TYR A 4 19.88 -21.78 4.03
C TYR A 4 19.30 -20.49 4.63
N SER A 5 20.04 -19.85 5.55
CA SER A 5 19.64 -18.57 6.16
C SER A 5 19.70 -17.44 5.14
N ASN A 6 20.76 -17.43 4.31
CA ASN A 6 20.94 -16.41 3.27
C ASN A 6 19.93 -16.56 2.14
N MET A 7 19.59 -17.79 1.73
CA MET A 7 18.56 -18.01 0.71
C MET A 7 17.15 -17.60 1.18
N ALA A 8 16.82 -17.86 2.45
CA ALA A 8 15.54 -17.46 3.02
C ALA A 8 15.43 -15.93 3.11
N PHE A 9 16.51 -15.25 3.53
CA PHE A 9 16.62 -13.81 3.54
C PHE A 9 16.42 -13.21 2.14
N ASP A 10 17.19 -13.66 1.15
CA ASP A 10 17.10 -13.14 -0.23
C ASP A 10 15.70 -13.31 -0.84
N ASN A 11 15.04 -14.44 -0.57
CA ASN A 11 13.71 -14.71 -1.08
C ASN A 11 12.65 -13.82 -0.42
N ASP A 12 12.72 -13.65 0.89
CA ASP A 12 11.79 -12.79 1.63
C ASP A 12 11.97 -11.31 1.23
N THR A 13 13.21 -10.85 1.07
CA THR A 13 13.54 -9.50 0.58
C THR A 13 12.93 -9.26 -0.80
N LYS A 14 13.14 -10.17 -1.76
CA LYS A 14 12.53 -10.07 -3.11
C LYS A 14 11.01 -10.02 -3.08
N LYS A 15 10.39 -10.75 -2.14
CA LYS A 15 8.93 -10.76 -1.97
C LYS A 15 8.41 -9.39 -1.50
N ILE A 16 9.11 -8.76 -0.56
CA ILE A 16 8.77 -7.41 -0.09
C ILE A 16 8.95 -6.40 -1.22
N GLU A 17 10.10 -6.37 -1.88
CA GLU A 17 10.37 -5.41 -2.95
C GLU A 17 9.36 -5.51 -4.10
N LYS A 18 8.97 -6.73 -4.49
CA LYS A 18 7.94 -6.95 -5.50
C LYS A 18 6.56 -6.45 -5.06
N SER A 19 6.23 -6.60 -3.78
CA SER A 19 4.94 -6.17 -3.22
C SER A 19 4.89 -4.66 -3.04
N LEU A 20 6.00 -4.05 -2.60
CA LEU A 20 6.18 -2.61 -2.51
C LEU A 20 6.01 -1.95 -3.87
N LYS A 21 6.71 -2.43 -4.90
CA LYS A 21 6.58 -1.88 -6.26
C LYS A 21 5.14 -1.89 -6.77
N LYS A 22 4.41 -3.00 -6.55
CA LYS A 22 2.99 -3.11 -6.91
C LYS A 22 2.11 -2.14 -6.14
N TYR A 23 2.43 -1.89 -4.87
CA TYR A 23 1.71 -0.93 -4.04
C TYR A 23 1.96 0.50 -4.54
N GLU A 24 3.21 0.88 -4.82
CA GLU A 24 3.57 2.20 -5.35
C GLU A 24 2.86 2.53 -6.66
N GLU A 25 2.81 1.57 -7.60
CA GLU A 25 2.08 1.71 -8.86
C GLU A 25 0.59 2.02 -8.62
N LYS A 26 -0.02 1.40 -7.61
CA LYS A 26 -1.44 1.60 -7.27
C LYS A 26 -1.69 2.82 -6.39
N LYS A 27 -0.73 3.21 -5.56
CA LYS A 27 -0.77 4.42 -4.73
C LYS A 27 -0.93 5.66 -5.59
N ASN A 28 -0.16 5.76 -6.68
CA ASN A 28 -0.28 6.89 -7.60
C ASN A 28 -1.67 6.96 -8.25
N ALA A 29 -2.22 5.81 -8.66
CA ALA A 29 -3.59 5.74 -9.17
C ALA A 29 -4.63 6.11 -8.10
N ALA A 30 -4.41 5.71 -6.84
CA ALA A 30 -5.27 6.06 -5.71
C ALA A 30 -5.30 7.57 -5.43
N LEU A 31 -4.16 8.25 -5.49
CA LEU A 31 -4.11 9.71 -5.32
C LEU A 31 -4.93 10.45 -6.38
N VAL A 32 -4.88 9.98 -7.64
CA VAL A 32 -5.72 10.53 -8.72
C VAL A 32 -7.21 10.28 -8.44
N LEU A 33 -7.57 9.06 -8.03
CA LEU A 33 -8.95 8.72 -7.68
C LEU A 33 -9.49 9.57 -6.52
N LEU A 34 -8.68 9.87 -5.51
CA LEU A 34 -9.06 10.76 -4.41
C LEU A 34 -9.40 12.16 -4.91
N ALA A 35 -8.57 12.71 -5.80
CA ALA A 35 -8.84 14.02 -6.41
C ALA A 35 -10.12 14.00 -7.26
N GLU A 36 -10.36 12.93 -8.03
CA GLU A 36 -11.60 12.77 -8.81
C GLU A 36 -12.84 12.66 -7.91
N ILE A 37 -12.76 11.96 -6.78
CA ILE A 37 -13.87 11.86 -5.83
C ILE A 37 -14.15 13.23 -5.18
N ASP A 38 -13.13 13.95 -4.74
CA ASP A 38 -13.28 15.29 -4.17
C ASP A 38 -13.94 16.28 -5.16
N MET A 39 -13.59 16.17 -6.45
CA MET A 39 -14.27 16.96 -7.49
C MET A 39 -15.74 16.57 -7.65
N LEU A 40 -16.07 15.27 -7.69
CA LEU A 40 -17.45 14.79 -7.77
C LEU A 40 -18.28 15.18 -6.54
N GLU A 41 -17.66 15.25 -5.36
CA GLU A 41 -18.32 15.66 -4.11
C GLU A 41 -18.70 17.14 -4.08
N LYS A 42 -18.04 17.98 -4.89
CA LYS A 42 -18.27 19.42 -4.98
C LYS A 42 -19.28 19.82 -6.07
N MET A 43 -19.82 18.85 -6.82
CA MET A 43 -20.83 19.11 -7.85
C MET A 43 -22.23 19.18 -7.23
N GLU A 44 -23.01 20.23 -7.55
CA GLU A 44 -24.38 20.42 -7.03
C GLU A 44 -25.40 19.47 -7.68
N ASP A 45 -25.22 19.08 -8.95
CA ASP A 45 -26.13 18.23 -9.71
C ASP A 45 -25.45 16.91 -10.14
N VAL A 46 -25.28 15.99 -9.18
CA VAL A 46 -24.68 14.68 -9.45
C VAL A 46 -25.73 13.70 -10.00
N LYS A 47 -25.47 13.13 -11.18
CA LYS A 47 -26.36 12.10 -11.78
C LYS A 47 -26.11 10.73 -11.16
N ASP A 48 -27.10 9.83 -11.24
CA ASP A 48 -26.96 8.45 -10.74
C ASP A 48 -25.72 7.73 -11.30
N ALA A 49 -25.39 7.93 -12.56
CA ALA A 49 -24.19 7.36 -13.18
C ALA A 49 -22.88 7.84 -12.51
N GLU A 50 -22.85 9.08 -12.04
CA GLU A 50 -21.71 9.67 -11.33
C GLU A 50 -21.64 9.18 -9.88
N LEU A 51 -22.79 8.96 -9.23
CA LEU A 51 -22.86 8.31 -7.91
C LEU A 51 -22.30 6.87 -7.98
N TRP A 52 -22.68 6.10 -8.98
CA TRP A 52 -22.14 4.75 -9.22
C TRP A 52 -20.63 4.78 -9.49
N ARG A 53 -20.18 5.74 -10.31
CA ARG A 53 -18.75 5.94 -10.59
C ARG A 53 -17.98 6.25 -9.31
N ARG A 54 -18.47 7.19 -8.48
CA ARG A 54 -17.89 7.55 -7.19
C ARG A 54 -17.81 6.34 -6.25
N GLN A 55 -18.87 5.53 -6.16
CA GLN A 55 -18.85 4.32 -5.33
C GLN A 55 -17.79 3.32 -5.79
N SER A 56 -17.69 3.08 -7.11
CA SER A 56 -16.66 2.21 -7.67
C SER A 56 -15.23 2.74 -7.41
N MET A 57 -15.04 4.06 -7.43
CA MET A 57 -13.75 4.68 -7.09
C MET A 57 -13.39 4.49 -5.62
N LYS A 58 -14.36 4.66 -4.70
CA LYS A 58 -14.18 4.38 -3.28
C LYS A 58 -13.79 2.92 -3.02
N GLU A 59 -14.42 1.96 -3.69
CA GLU A 59 -14.05 0.54 -3.58
C GLU A 59 -12.62 0.25 -4.05
N LYS A 60 -12.17 0.92 -5.11
CA LYS A 60 -10.78 0.82 -5.56
C LYS A 60 -9.81 1.35 -4.49
N LEU A 61 -10.13 2.46 -3.83
CA LEU A 61 -9.31 3.00 -2.74
C LEU A 61 -9.25 2.07 -1.54
N VAL A 62 -10.37 1.43 -1.17
CA VAL A 62 -10.39 0.38 -0.12
C VAL A 62 -9.46 -0.79 -0.48
N SER A 63 -9.38 -1.17 -1.76
CA SER A 63 -8.47 -2.23 -2.21
C SER A 63 -6.99 -1.84 -2.09
N VAL A 64 -6.64 -0.58 -2.39
CA VAL A 64 -5.27 -0.07 -2.21
C VAL A 64 -4.92 0.03 -0.72
N GLU A 65 -5.85 0.50 0.11
CA GLU A 65 -5.71 0.55 1.58
C GLU A 65 -5.44 -0.86 2.16
N ARG A 66 -6.17 -1.86 1.67
CA ARG A 66 -5.96 -3.25 2.08
C ARG A 66 -4.55 -3.75 1.71
N GLN A 67 -4.08 -3.44 0.50
CA GLN A 67 -2.73 -3.79 0.08
C GLN A 67 -1.65 -3.09 0.89
N ARG A 68 -1.88 -1.84 1.31
CA ARG A 68 -0.98 -1.14 2.22
C ARG A 68 -0.84 -1.89 3.55
N LYS A 69 -1.98 -2.31 4.13
CA LYS A 69 -2.00 -3.09 5.38
C LYS A 69 -1.31 -4.44 5.23
N GLU A 70 -1.60 -5.17 4.16
CA GLU A 70 -0.94 -6.45 3.86
C GLU A 70 0.59 -6.29 3.71
N LEU A 71 1.05 -5.21 3.07
CA LEU A 71 2.48 -4.90 2.95
C LEU A 71 3.11 -4.56 4.30
N LYS A 72 2.41 -3.79 5.15
CA LYS A 72 2.83 -3.47 6.51
C LYS A 72 3.00 -4.75 7.36
N ASP A 73 2.05 -5.67 7.28
CA ASP A 73 2.10 -6.95 7.99
C ASP A 73 3.27 -7.83 7.50
N MET A 74 3.50 -7.85 6.18
CA MET A 74 4.65 -8.55 5.59
C MET A 74 5.99 -8.00 6.09
N ILE A 75 6.16 -6.67 6.11
CA ILE A 75 7.40 -6.03 6.57
C ILE A 75 7.59 -6.25 8.07
N THR A 76 6.53 -6.15 8.87
CA THR A 76 6.59 -6.43 10.31
C THR A 76 7.03 -7.88 10.56
N SER A 77 6.47 -8.84 9.82
CA SER A 77 6.83 -10.25 9.92
C SER A 77 8.28 -10.51 9.49
N TYR A 78 8.76 -9.78 8.49
CA TYR A 78 10.14 -9.85 8.02
C TYR A 78 11.13 -9.35 9.07
N ILE A 79 10.86 -8.19 9.67
CA ILE A 79 11.68 -7.63 10.75
C ILE A 79 11.77 -8.61 11.92
N GLN A 80 10.63 -9.20 12.34
CA GLN A 80 10.60 -10.20 13.40
C GLN A 80 11.42 -11.45 13.07
N LYS A 81 11.50 -11.84 11.79
CA LYS A 81 12.19 -13.05 11.34
C LYS A 81 13.69 -12.87 11.16
N HIS A 82 14.13 -11.71 10.68
CA HIS A 82 15.52 -11.44 10.30
C HIS A 82 16.27 -10.51 11.26
N GLY A 83 15.58 -9.92 12.25
CA GLY A 83 16.19 -9.10 13.29
C GLY A 83 16.73 -7.76 12.75
N ASP A 84 17.95 -7.39 13.14
CA ASP A 84 18.56 -6.08 12.83
C ASP A 84 19.04 -5.93 11.38
N GLN A 85 19.07 -7.02 10.59
CA GLN A 85 19.47 -6.94 9.18
C GLN A 85 18.48 -6.07 8.40
N ASP A 86 18.94 -4.91 7.93
CA ASP A 86 18.16 -3.89 7.23
C ASP A 86 16.99 -3.31 8.04
N LEU A 87 17.02 -3.42 9.38
CA LEU A 87 15.96 -2.95 10.26
C LEU A 87 15.60 -1.48 10.02
N GLN A 88 16.61 -0.61 9.85
CA GLN A 88 16.38 0.82 9.61
C GLN A 88 15.57 1.04 8.33
N ARG A 89 15.99 0.44 7.20
CA ARG A 89 15.32 0.58 5.90
C ARG A 89 13.85 0.16 5.98
N TYR A 90 13.58 -0.97 6.64
CA TYR A 90 12.21 -1.48 6.75
C TYR A 90 11.36 -0.75 7.79
N THR A 91 11.99 -0.17 8.82
CA THR A 91 11.31 0.72 9.77
C THR A 91 10.90 2.03 9.11
N ASP A 92 11.80 2.63 8.33
CA ASP A 92 11.49 3.84 7.53
C ASP A 92 10.34 3.57 6.56
N LEU A 93 10.34 2.39 5.92
CA LEU A 93 9.28 1.97 5.01
C LEU A 93 7.93 1.79 5.73
N LEU A 94 7.91 1.27 6.97
CA LEU A 94 6.69 1.17 7.77
C LEU A 94 6.12 2.56 8.09
N ASP A 95 6.99 3.53 8.40
CA ASP A 95 6.60 4.91 8.68
C ASP A 95 6.03 5.60 7.43
N GLU A 96 6.63 5.37 6.26
CA GLU A 96 6.09 5.84 4.97
C GLU A 96 4.71 5.25 4.68
N LEU A 97 4.54 3.93 4.89
CA LEU A 97 3.25 3.27 4.73
C LEU A 97 2.21 3.80 5.73
N GLU A 98 2.58 4.21 6.94
CA GLU A 98 1.61 4.80 7.86
C GLU A 98 1.16 6.20 7.41
N LYS A 99 2.10 6.99 6.85
CA LYS A 99 1.80 8.33 6.29
C LYS A 99 0.94 8.26 5.04
N ASP A 100 1.03 7.19 4.27
CA ASP A 100 0.23 6.94 3.06
C ASP A 100 -1.24 6.56 3.35
N LYS A 101 -1.72 6.79 4.56
CA LYS A 101 -3.11 6.54 4.90
C LYS A 101 -4.05 7.45 4.13
N PHE A 102 -4.84 6.84 3.25
CA PHE A 102 -5.91 7.54 2.56
C PHE A 102 -7.05 7.76 3.55
N HIS A 103 -7.18 8.98 4.05
CA HIS A 103 -8.34 9.41 4.81
C HIS A 103 -9.48 9.68 3.82
N HIS A 104 -10.61 8.98 3.99
CA HIS A 104 -11.77 9.09 3.12
C HIS A 104 -13.06 9.19 3.90
#